data_AF-A0A0T1X4Z7-F1
#
_entry.id   AF-A0A0T1X4Z7-F1
#
_cell.length_a   1.000
_cell.length_b   1.000
_cell.length_c   1.000
_cell.angle_alpha   90.00
_cell.angle_beta   90.00
_cell.angle_gamma   90.00
#
_symmetry.space_group_name_H-M   'P 1'
#
loop_
_entity.id
_entity.type
_entity.pdbx_description
1 polymer ?
#
loop_
_entity_poly.entity_id
_entity_poly.type
_entity_poly.pdbx_seq_one_letter_code
_entity_poly.pdbx_strand_id
1 'polypeptide(L)'
;MKIKWLGHSAFHLETGKAKILIDPFFTGNPAFEESSRKDAAAGLTHILLTHGHGDHVGDTIALAKETGATVLANADLAAWLGSRGVEALEMGNTGGTVHLGGFSATFVNALHSSAQITEDGVSHSLGNANGLVLHFEDEPTLYHMGDTDIFSDMALIQELHQPEIGLVPIGDRFTMGGAVAALACRRYFKFGTVMPCHYGSFGIIDQTPETFIAGMDGADTKVEAPAVGGIVAV
;
A
#
# COMPACT_ATOMS: atom_id res chain seq x y z
N MET A 1 10.75 12.09 -5.37
CA MET A 1 9.80 11.69 -4.30
C MET A 1 10.57 11.11 -3.12
N LYS A 2 10.07 11.25 -1.87
CA LYS A 2 10.60 10.49 -0.71
C LYS A 2 9.61 9.43 -0.27
N ILE A 3 10.09 8.21 -0.07
CA ILE A 3 9.29 7.05 0.31
C ILE A 3 9.84 6.50 1.62
N LYS A 4 9.07 6.60 2.70
CA LYS A 4 9.41 6.04 4.00
C LYS A 4 8.60 4.77 4.23
N TRP A 5 9.27 3.65 4.50
CA TRP A 5 8.59 2.43 4.92
C TRP A 5 8.35 2.47 6.43
N LEU A 6 7.09 2.36 6.85
CA LEU A 6 6.69 2.42 8.26
C LEU A 6 6.47 1.01 8.87
N GLY A 7 6.85 -0.03 8.13
CA GLY A 7 6.68 -1.42 8.53
C GLY A 7 5.36 -2.00 8.03
N HIS A 8 5.30 -3.33 7.93
CA HIS A 8 4.17 -4.04 7.33
C HIS A 8 3.88 -3.50 5.91
N SER A 9 2.65 -3.09 5.61
CA SER A 9 2.25 -2.45 4.35
C SER A 9 2.14 -0.92 4.45
N ALA A 10 2.55 -0.31 5.58
CA ALA A 10 2.42 1.12 5.79
C ALA A 10 3.55 1.90 5.11
N PHE A 11 3.19 2.89 4.28
CA PHE A 11 4.15 3.78 3.61
C PHE A 11 3.76 5.24 3.78
N HIS A 12 4.77 6.10 3.95
CA HIS A 12 4.60 7.55 3.90
C HIS A 12 5.34 8.12 2.69
N LEU A 13 4.60 8.73 1.76
CA LEU A 13 5.13 9.37 0.57
C LEU A 13 5.12 10.88 0.76
N GLU A 14 6.24 11.53 0.44
CA GLU A 14 6.31 12.99 0.32
C GLU A 14 6.67 13.36 -1.12
N THR A 15 5.80 14.17 -1.72
CA THR A 15 6.05 14.86 -3.00
C THR A 15 6.03 16.37 -2.77
N GLY A 16 6.33 17.15 -3.81
CA GLY A 16 6.19 18.61 -3.74
C GLY A 16 4.77 19.10 -3.47
N LYS A 17 3.73 18.27 -3.73
CA LYS A 17 2.31 18.66 -3.68
C LYS A 17 1.50 17.92 -2.60
N ALA A 18 1.97 16.77 -2.10
CA ALA A 18 1.20 15.94 -1.18
C ALA A 18 2.08 15.19 -0.16
N LYS A 19 1.48 14.93 1.01
CA LYS A 19 1.96 13.96 2.00
C LYS A 19 0.92 12.87 2.13
N ILE A 20 1.30 11.65 1.78
CA ILE A 20 0.37 10.55 1.55
C ILE A 20 0.76 9.41 2.48
N LEU A 21 -0.18 8.93 3.29
CA LEU A 21 -0.07 7.64 3.94
C LEU A 21 -0.81 6.59 3.11
N ILE A 22 -0.18 5.44 2.91
CA ILE A 22 -0.83 4.25 2.36
C ILE A 22 -0.90 3.21 3.47
N ASP A 23 -2.09 2.62 3.66
CA ASP A 23 -2.37 1.54 4.61
C ASP A 23 -1.75 1.76 6.01
N PRO A 24 -2.13 2.82 6.74
CA PRO A 24 -1.43 3.27 7.96
C PRO A 24 -1.74 2.41 9.19
N PHE A 25 -1.24 1.18 9.20
CA PHE A 25 -1.29 0.28 10.35
C PHE A 25 -0.15 0.54 11.33
N PHE A 26 -0.45 1.29 12.39
CA PHE A 26 0.49 1.66 13.45
C PHE A 26 0.17 0.91 14.75
N THR A 27 -1.06 1.06 15.25
CA THR A 27 -1.50 0.44 16.49
C THR A 27 -1.60 -1.07 16.32
N GLY A 28 -0.74 -1.81 17.03
CA GLY A 28 -0.68 -3.27 16.95
C GLY A 28 0.30 -3.80 15.90
N ASN A 29 0.97 -2.91 15.15
CA ASN A 29 2.07 -3.27 14.26
C ASN A 29 3.37 -3.38 15.08
N PRO A 30 3.93 -4.58 15.28
CA PRO A 30 5.12 -4.76 16.11
C PRO A 30 6.38 -4.12 15.53
N ALA A 31 6.34 -3.81 14.23
CA ALA A 31 7.44 -3.19 13.51
C ALA A 31 7.40 -1.65 13.55
N PHE A 32 6.24 -1.05 13.87
CA PHE A 32 6.07 0.40 13.84
C PHE A 32 6.68 1.07 15.09
N GLU A 33 7.48 2.12 14.86
CA GLU A 33 8.02 2.94 15.93
C GLU A 33 7.02 4.02 16.35
N GLU A 34 6.38 3.87 17.51
CA GLU A 34 5.38 4.82 18.01
C GLU A 34 5.87 6.28 18.05
N SER A 35 7.16 6.50 18.31
CA SER A 35 7.76 7.85 18.28
C SER A 35 7.67 8.52 16.91
N SER A 36 7.53 7.76 15.82
CA SER A 36 7.37 8.27 14.46
C SER A 36 5.93 8.68 14.11
N ARG A 37 4.93 8.36 14.93
CA ARG A 37 3.49 8.63 14.63
C ARG A 37 3.21 10.12 14.42
N LYS A 38 3.78 10.96 15.27
CA LYS A 38 3.62 12.42 15.16
C LYS A 38 4.15 12.96 13.84
N ASP A 39 5.31 12.46 13.41
CA ASP A 39 5.93 12.88 12.16
C ASP A 39 5.13 12.37 10.95
N ALA A 40 4.57 11.15 11.02
CA ALA A 40 3.70 10.60 9.98
C ALA A 40 2.38 11.38 9.80
N ALA A 41 1.85 11.98 10.87
CA ALA A 41 0.65 12.82 10.82
C ALA A 41 0.93 14.28 10.40
N ALA A 42 2.18 14.74 10.52
CA ALA A 42 2.53 16.14 10.37
C ALA A 42 2.37 16.65 8.92
N GLY A 43 1.31 17.43 8.69
CA GLY A 43 0.97 17.97 7.38
C GLY A 43 0.43 16.93 6.41
N LEU A 44 -0.07 15.80 6.93
CA LEU A 44 -0.69 14.74 6.15
C LEU A 44 -1.85 15.31 5.32
N THR A 45 -1.87 15.02 4.02
CA THR A 45 -2.92 15.51 3.13
C THR A 45 -3.86 14.40 2.68
N HIS A 46 -3.35 13.18 2.51
CA HIS A 46 -4.14 12.04 2.03
C HIS A 46 -3.82 10.75 2.78
N ILE A 47 -4.83 9.91 2.93
CA ILE A 47 -4.70 8.51 3.35
C ILE A 47 -5.31 7.64 2.25
N LEU A 48 -4.59 6.62 1.81
CA LEU A 48 -4.99 5.74 0.73
C LEU A 48 -5.07 4.31 1.24
N LEU A 49 -6.18 3.65 0.97
CA LEU A 49 -6.42 2.28 1.41
C LEU A 49 -6.54 1.32 0.24
N THR A 50 -5.79 0.23 0.32
CA THR A 50 -5.84 -0.87 -0.65
C THR A 50 -7.06 -1.76 -0.42
N HIS A 51 -7.36 -2.09 0.84
CA HIS A 51 -8.46 -2.96 1.21
C HIS A 51 -8.84 -2.85 2.69
N GLY A 52 -9.87 -3.58 3.09
CA GLY A 52 -10.56 -3.42 4.36
C GLY A 52 -9.99 -4.18 5.55
N HIS A 53 -8.90 -4.96 5.44
CA HIS A 53 -8.36 -5.67 6.61
C HIS A 53 -7.73 -4.71 7.63
N GLY A 54 -7.69 -5.13 8.90
CA GLY A 54 -7.31 -4.27 10.02
C GLY A 54 -5.84 -3.82 9.99
N ASP A 55 -4.97 -4.66 9.47
CA ASP A 55 -3.54 -4.42 9.23
C ASP A 55 -3.25 -3.53 8.01
N HIS A 56 -4.30 -3.04 7.34
CA HIS A 56 -4.23 -2.01 6.29
C HIS A 56 -5.02 -0.76 6.67
N VAL A 57 -6.28 -0.92 7.09
CA VAL A 57 -7.11 0.19 7.56
C VAL A 57 -6.46 0.89 8.75
N GLY A 58 -5.94 0.12 9.72
CA GLY A 58 -5.14 0.62 10.82
C GLY A 58 -5.71 1.85 11.52
N ASP A 59 -4.87 2.87 11.63
CA ASP A 59 -5.14 4.11 12.36
C ASP A 59 -5.85 5.17 11.51
N THR A 60 -6.32 4.81 10.31
CA THR A 60 -6.92 5.74 9.34
C THR A 60 -8.00 6.63 9.94
N ILE A 61 -8.93 6.06 10.72
CA ILE A 61 -10.04 6.84 11.29
C ILE A 61 -9.52 7.92 12.24
N ALA A 62 -8.54 7.58 13.07
CA ALA A 62 -7.96 8.53 14.03
C ALA A 62 -7.16 9.62 13.31
N LEU A 63 -6.32 9.22 12.35
CA LEU A 63 -5.50 10.14 11.56
C LEU A 63 -6.34 11.09 10.71
N ALA A 64 -7.40 10.59 10.06
CA ALA A 64 -8.29 11.43 9.26
C ALA A 64 -9.00 12.49 10.11
N LYS A 65 -9.46 12.12 11.32
CA LYS A 65 -10.10 13.06 12.26
C LYS A 65 -9.12 14.09 12.82
N GLU A 66 -7.87 13.68 13.09
CA GLU A 66 -6.83 14.57 13.63
C GLU A 66 -6.34 15.57 12.59
N THR A 67 -6.15 15.13 11.35
CA THR A 67 -5.44 15.90 10.31
C THR A 67 -6.37 16.55 9.30
N GLY A 68 -7.60 16.06 9.17
CA GLY A 68 -8.50 16.44 8.07
C GLY A 68 -8.07 15.90 6.70
N ALA A 69 -7.14 14.94 6.66
CA ALA A 69 -6.67 14.33 5.42
C ALA A 69 -7.80 13.66 4.65
N THR A 70 -7.78 13.79 3.33
CA THR A 70 -8.72 13.10 2.44
C THR A 70 -8.40 11.61 2.42
N VAL A 71 -9.38 10.78 2.74
CA VAL A 71 -9.25 9.32 2.70
C VAL A 71 -9.80 8.79 1.39
N LEU A 72 -8.95 8.11 0.62
CA LEU A 72 -9.34 7.39 -0.59
C LEU A 72 -9.46 5.89 -0.29
N ALA A 73 -10.61 5.32 -0.64
CA ALA A 73 -10.85 3.88 -0.54
C ALA A 73 -11.82 3.40 -1.64
N ASN A 74 -11.99 2.07 -1.76
CA ASN A 74 -13.08 1.54 -2.58
C ASN A 74 -14.45 1.98 -1.99
N ALA A 75 -15.51 1.94 -2.79
CA ALA A 75 -16.83 2.45 -2.42
C ALA A 75 -17.38 1.88 -1.09
N ASP A 76 -17.26 0.57 -0.87
CA ASP A 76 -17.81 -0.11 0.30
C ASP A 76 -17.02 0.25 1.57
N LEU A 77 -15.69 0.24 1.48
CA LEU A 77 -14.79 0.65 2.57
C LEU A 77 -14.95 2.14 2.89
N ALA A 78 -15.07 3.01 1.88
CA ALA A 78 -15.33 4.43 2.06
C ALA A 78 -16.68 4.67 2.78
N ALA A 79 -17.74 3.97 2.38
CA ALA A 79 -19.04 4.06 3.05
C ALA A 79 -18.96 3.60 4.51
N TRP A 80 -18.22 2.52 4.78
CA TRP A 80 -17.96 2.06 6.14
C TRP A 80 -17.18 3.09 6.97
N LEU A 81 -16.13 3.69 6.41
CA LEU A 81 -15.36 4.77 7.06
C LEU A 81 -16.23 5.99 7.36
N GLY A 82 -17.11 6.36 6.43
CA GLY A 82 -18.09 7.43 6.63
C GLY A 82 -19.02 7.16 7.80
N SER A 83 -19.48 5.91 7.96
CA SER A 83 -20.28 5.48 9.12
C SER A 83 -19.50 5.55 10.44
N ARG A 84 -18.17 5.56 10.39
CA ARG A 84 -17.26 5.74 11.54
C ARG A 84 -16.86 7.20 11.77
N GLY A 85 -17.42 8.14 10.99
CA GLY A 85 -17.23 9.57 11.15
C GLY A 85 -15.98 10.12 10.45
N VAL A 86 -15.50 9.47 9.39
CA VAL A 86 -14.55 10.10 8.45
C VAL A 86 -15.34 10.97 7.49
N GLU A 87 -15.00 12.26 7.39
CA GLU A 87 -15.79 13.24 6.62
C GLU A 87 -15.21 13.50 5.22
N ALA A 88 -13.89 13.69 5.12
CA ALA A 88 -13.20 13.93 3.86
C ALA A 88 -12.92 12.58 3.16
N LEU A 89 -13.90 12.08 2.41
CA LEU A 89 -13.82 10.81 1.69
C LEU A 89 -13.86 11.02 0.18
N GLU A 90 -12.97 10.31 -0.50
CA GLU A 90 -13.04 10.07 -1.93
C GLU A 90 -13.22 8.57 -2.15
N MET A 91 -14.01 8.20 -3.16
CA MET A 91 -14.35 6.81 -3.41
C MET A 91 -14.11 6.43 -4.87
N GLY A 92 -13.59 5.22 -5.05
CA GLY A 92 -13.45 4.60 -6.36
C GLY A 92 -13.78 3.11 -6.31
N ASN A 93 -13.42 2.40 -7.37
CA ASN A 93 -13.46 0.94 -7.41
C ASN A 93 -12.52 0.46 -8.51
N THR A 94 -12.25 -0.85 -8.56
CA THR A 94 -11.38 -1.52 -9.54
C THR A 94 -11.58 -0.98 -10.96
N GLY A 95 -10.50 -0.51 -11.58
CA GLY A 95 -10.47 0.11 -12.91
C GLY A 95 -10.72 1.63 -12.92
N GLY A 96 -11.26 2.19 -11.84
CA GLY A 96 -11.54 3.62 -11.71
C GLY A 96 -10.31 4.42 -11.31
N THR A 97 -10.21 5.65 -11.82
CA THR A 97 -9.17 6.63 -11.45
C THR A 97 -9.81 7.83 -10.76
N VAL A 98 -9.24 8.23 -9.63
CA VAL A 98 -9.67 9.39 -8.83
C VAL A 98 -8.56 10.44 -8.85
N HIS A 99 -8.91 11.70 -9.14
CA HIS A 99 -7.97 12.83 -9.18
C HIS A 99 -7.97 13.58 -7.85
N LEU A 100 -6.79 13.77 -7.25
CA LEU A 100 -6.60 14.26 -5.88
C LEU A 100 -5.76 15.56 -5.83
N GLY A 101 -5.93 16.43 -6.83
CA GLY A 101 -5.35 17.77 -6.90
C GLY A 101 -3.83 17.87 -7.16
N GLY A 102 -3.03 16.89 -6.75
CA GLY A 102 -1.59 16.83 -7.01
C GLY A 102 -1.09 15.51 -7.61
N PHE A 103 -1.97 14.52 -7.67
CA PHE A 103 -1.75 13.19 -8.21
C PHE A 103 -3.11 12.55 -8.55
N SER A 104 -3.11 11.42 -9.23
CA SER A 104 -4.28 10.55 -9.36
C SER A 104 -3.98 9.16 -8.84
N ALA A 105 -5.02 8.45 -8.41
CA ALA A 105 -4.94 7.08 -7.96
C ALA A 105 -5.89 6.21 -8.78
N THR A 106 -5.36 5.16 -9.41
CA THR A 106 -6.14 4.14 -10.09
C THR A 106 -6.20 2.89 -9.23
N PHE A 107 -7.41 2.39 -8.97
CA PHE A 107 -7.60 1.09 -8.34
C PHE A 107 -7.36 0.00 -9.36
N VAL A 108 -6.41 -0.89 -9.10
CA VAL A 108 -6.12 -2.05 -9.94
C VAL A 108 -6.47 -3.33 -9.21
N ASN A 109 -6.56 -4.43 -9.96
CA ASN A 109 -6.94 -5.72 -9.39
C ASN A 109 -5.90 -6.19 -8.36
N ALA A 110 -6.36 -6.78 -7.27
CA ALA A 110 -5.55 -7.56 -6.34
C ALA A 110 -6.32 -8.84 -5.99
N LEU A 111 -5.63 -9.97 -5.98
CA LEU A 111 -6.24 -11.26 -5.62
C LEU A 111 -6.15 -11.48 -4.12
N HIS A 112 -7.09 -10.86 -3.39
CA HIS A 112 -7.19 -10.95 -1.94
C HIS A 112 -8.61 -10.62 -1.45
N SER A 113 -8.90 -10.85 -0.17
CA SER A 113 -10.18 -10.46 0.43
C SER A 113 -10.14 -9.04 0.99
N SER A 114 -11.31 -8.44 1.18
CA SER A 114 -11.45 -7.14 1.86
C SER A 114 -12.61 -7.22 2.82
N ALA A 115 -12.32 -7.27 4.13
CA ALA A 115 -13.35 -7.40 5.15
C ALA A 115 -12.93 -6.81 6.50
N GLN A 116 -13.92 -6.49 7.33
CA GLN A 116 -13.73 -6.24 8.75
C GLN A 116 -14.43 -7.33 9.56
N ILE A 117 -13.76 -7.83 10.58
CA ILE A 117 -14.33 -8.78 11.53
C ILE A 117 -14.93 -7.98 12.69
N THR A 118 -16.23 -8.13 12.92
CA THR A 118 -16.93 -7.50 14.04
C THR A 118 -16.66 -8.25 15.35
N GLU A 119 -16.98 -7.62 16.49
CA GLU A 119 -16.72 -8.17 17.83
C GLU A 119 -17.37 -9.55 18.08
N ASP A 120 -18.47 -9.85 17.38
CA ASP A 120 -19.16 -11.14 17.40
C ASP A 120 -18.53 -12.20 16.48
N GLY A 121 -17.41 -11.88 15.82
CA GLY A 121 -16.65 -12.77 14.96
C GLY A 121 -17.17 -12.88 13.53
N VAL A 122 -18.15 -12.05 13.14
CA VAL A 122 -18.71 -12.06 11.78
C VAL A 122 -17.82 -11.25 10.83
N SER A 123 -17.49 -11.83 9.67
CA SER A 123 -16.75 -11.16 8.62
C SER A 123 -17.70 -10.37 7.72
N HIS A 124 -17.55 -9.05 7.70
CA HIS A 124 -18.30 -8.15 6.84
C HIS A 124 -17.45 -7.73 5.65
N SER A 125 -17.89 -8.05 4.43
CA SER A 125 -17.22 -7.62 3.19
C SER A 125 -17.20 -6.10 3.08
N LEU A 126 -16.05 -5.56 2.68
CA LEU A 126 -15.83 -4.14 2.38
C LEU A 126 -15.31 -3.99 0.95
N GLY A 127 -16.03 -4.59 0.01
CA GLY A 127 -15.71 -4.59 -1.42
C GLY A 127 -14.61 -5.60 -1.78
N ASN A 128 -13.86 -5.30 -2.84
CA ASN A 128 -12.72 -6.10 -3.27
C ASN A 128 -11.41 -5.51 -2.75
N ALA A 129 -10.39 -6.35 -2.60
CA ALA A 129 -9.04 -5.85 -2.41
C ALA A 129 -8.51 -5.22 -3.71
N ASN A 130 -7.71 -4.17 -3.58
CA ASN A 130 -7.15 -3.47 -4.72
C ASN A 130 -5.67 -3.16 -4.50
N GLY A 131 -4.91 -3.17 -5.59
CA GLY A 131 -3.68 -2.39 -5.66
C GLY A 131 -4.00 -0.93 -6.02
N LEU A 132 -3.07 -0.03 -5.78
CA LEU A 132 -3.19 1.39 -6.11
C LEU A 132 -2.01 1.85 -6.96
N VAL A 133 -2.30 2.30 -8.17
CA VAL A 133 -1.32 2.97 -9.03
C VAL A 133 -1.48 4.48 -8.88
N LEU A 134 -0.42 5.15 -8.43
CA LEU A 134 -0.36 6.57 -8.21
C LEU A 134 0.41 7.25 -9.34
N HIS A 135 -0.27 8.13 -10.08
CA HIS A 135 0.35 8.92 -11.14
C HIS A 135 0.57 10.33 -10.63
N PHE A 136 1.79 10.83 -10.82
CA PHE A 136 2.20 12.17 -10.46
C PHE A 136 2.64 12.92 -11.72
N GLU A 137 2.55 14.26 -11.70
CA GLU A 137 2.98 15.06 -12.86
C GLU A 137 4.50 15.12 -13.00
N ASP A 138 5.21 15.27 -11.88
CA ASP A 138 6.65 15.54 -11.83
C ASP A 138 7.43 14.47 -11.05
N GLU A 139 6.81 13.32 -10.75
CA GLU A 139 7.39 12.24 -9.97
C GLU A 139 7.11 10.88 -10.66
N PRO A 140 7.94 9.84 -10.45
CA PRO A 140 7.71 8.54 -11.05
C PRO A 140 6.38 7.91 -10.63
N THR A 141 5.74 7.16 -11.54
CA THR A 141 4.53 6.40 -11.24
C THR A 141 4.83 5.30 -10.22
N LEU A 142 4.06 5.25 -9.14
CA LEU A 142 4.23 4.30 -8.05
C LEU A 142 3.06 3.32 -8.01
N TYR A 143 3.36 2.03 -7.85
CA TYR A 143 2.36 0.99 -7.67
C TYR A 143 2.49 0.34 -6.29
N HIS A 144 1.48 0.54 -5.43
CA HIS A 144 1.33 -0.24 -4.21
C HIS A 144 0.44 -1.44 -4.51
N MET A 145 0.97 -2.66 -4.43
CA MET A 145 0.23 -3.86 -4.82
C MET A 145 -0.92 -4.21 -3.88
N GLY A 146 -0.89 -3.69 -2.65
CA GLY A 146 -1.75 -4.17 -1.57
C GLY A 146 -1.38 -5.60 -1.23
N ASP A 147 -2.28 -6.30 -0.56
CA ASP A 147 -2.17 -7.74 -0.40
C ASP A 147 -2.70 -8.43 -1.64
N THR A 148 -1.87 -9.29 -2.24
CA THR A 148 -2.24 -10.01 -3.46
C THR A 148 -1.37 -11.23 -3.67
N ASP A 149 -1.90 -12.23 -4.38
CA ASP A 149 -1.12 -13.24 -5.10
C ASP A 149 -0.66 -12.71 -6.47
N ILE A 150 0.20 -13.46 -7.17
CA ILE A 150 0.54 -13.24 -8.58
C ILE A 150 -0.65 -13.57 -9.49
N PHE A 151 -0.88 -12.76 -10.52
CA PHE A 151 -1.88 -13.06 -11.56
C PHE A 151 -1.44 -12.51 -12.92
N SER A 152 -1.96 -13.08 -14.01
CA SER A 152 -1.56 -12.73 -15.39
C SER A 152 -1.80 -11.26 -15.73
N ASP A 153 -2.90 -10.70 -15.22
CA ASP A 153 -3.36 -9.36 -15.59
C ASP A 153 -2.53 -8.25 -14.93
N MET A 154 -1.54 -8.60 -14.11
CA MET A 154 -0.43 -7.70 -13.77
C MET A 154 0.24 -7.13 -15.03
N ALA A 155 0.27 -7.88 -16.14
CA ALA A 155 0.72 -7.39 -17.43
C ALA A 155 -0.10 -6.19 -17.95
N LEU A 156 -1.42 -6.18 -17.72
CA LEU A 156 -2.28 -5.04 -18.09
C LEU A 156 -1.98 -3.81 -17.22
N ILE A 157 -1.65 -4.02 -15.96
CA ILE A 157 -1.22 -2.92 -15.07
C ILE A 157 0.05 -2.28 -15.64
N GLN A 158 1.04 -3.08 -16.05
CA GLN A 158 2.25 -2.55 -16.70
C GLN A 158 1.95 -1.87 -18.04
N GLU A 159 1.05 -2.41 -18.86
CA GLU A 159 0.71 -1.85 -20.18
C GLU A 159 0.03 -0.48 -20.05
N LEU A 160 -0.91 -0.35 -19.11
CA LEU A 160 -1.75 0.83 -18.95
C LEU A 160 -1.05 1.93 -18.13
N HIS A 161 -0.31 1.55 -17.09
CA HIS A 161 0.17 2.48 -16.08
C HIS A 161 1.68 2.66 -16.05
N GLN A 162 2.42 1.67 -16.57
CA GLN A 162 3.88 1.70 -16.65
C GLN A 162 4.56 2.16 -15.34
N PRO A 163 4.24 1.53 -14.18
CA PRO A 163 4.79 1.97 -12.92
C PRO A 163 6.32 1.79 -12.89
N GLU A 164 7.02 2.82 -12.42
CA GLU A 164 8.48 2.81 -12.29
C GLU A 164 8.90 2.31 -10.90
N ILE A 165 8.03 2.47 -9.90
CA ILE A 165 8.25 2.05 -8.52
C ILE A 165 7.20 1.02 -8.11
N GLY A 166 7.62 -0.11 -7.52
CA GLY A 166 6.73 -1.12 -6.96
C GLY A 166 6.89 -1.27 -5.45
N LEU A 167 5.79 -1.21 -4.69
CA LEU A 167 5.74 -1.60 -3.28
C LEU A 167 5.10 -2.99 -3.23
N VAL A 168 5.91 -4.00 -2.88
CA VAL A 168 5.65 -5.40 -3.23
C VAL A 168 5.50 -6.24 -1.96
N PRO A 169 4.34 -6.84 -1.68
CA PRO A 169 4.19 -7.72 -0.52
C PRO A 169 4.98 -9.01 -0.73
N ILE A 170 5.72 -9.44 0.29
CA ILE A 170 6.57 -10.64 0.23
C ILE A 170 6.39 -11.58 1.43
N GLY A 171 5.28 -11.45 2.16
CA GLY A 171 5.08 -12.09 3.46
C GLY A 171 4.77 -13.58 3.43
N ASP A 172 4.53 -14.16 2.25
CA ASP A 172 3.90 -15.49 2.11
C ASP A 172 2.55 -15.53 2.88
N ARG A 173 1.97 -16.72 3.07
CA ARG A 173 0.80 -17.11 3.86
C ARG A 173 -0.53 -16.43 3.52
N PHE A 174 -0.54 -15.10 3.42
CA PHE A 174 -1.63 -14.20 3.08
C PHE A 174 -1.32 -13.37 1.82
N THR A 175 -0.05 -13.22 1.47
CA THR A 175 0.42 -12.54 0.25
C THR A 175 1.39 -13.43 -0.53
N MET A 176 1.93 -12.94 -1.66
CA MET A 176 3.04 -13.61 -2.32
C MET A 176 4.21 -13.84 -1.34
N GLY A 177 4.82 -15.03 -1.39
CA GLY A 177 6.15 -15.24 -0.82
C GLY A 177 7.22 -14.60 -1.69
N GLY A 178 8.40 -14.32 -1.11
CA GLY A 178 9.46 -13.57 -1.81
C GLY A 178 9.85 -14.10 -3.20
N ALA A 179 9.88 -15.42 -3.40
CA ALA A 179 10.21 -16.00 -4.70
C ALA A 179 9.13 -15.75 -5.77
N VAL A 180 7.85 -15.82 -5.37
CA VAL A 180 6.70 -15.55 -6.25
C VAL A 180 6.61 -14.07 -6.57
N ALA A 181 6.83 -13.21 -5.57
CA ALA A 181 6.87 -11.76 -5.75
C ALA A 181 8.00 -11.34 -6.72
N ALA A 182 9.18 -11.94 -6.61
CA ALA A 182 10.28 -11.68 -7.54
C ALA A 182 9.92 -12.13 -8.97
N LEU A 183 9.26 -13.28 -9.12
CA LEU A 183 8.75 -13.72 -10.42
C LEU A 183 7.73 -12.73 -11.00
N ALA A 184 6.79 -12.24 -10.19
CA ALA A 184 5.79 -11.26 -10.61
C ALA A 184 6.45 -9.98 -11.14
N CYS A 185 7.41 -9.43 -10.38
CA CYS A 185 8.17 -8.24 -10.75
C CYS A 185 8.92 -8.44 -12.08
N ARG A 186 9.67 -9.54 -12.20
CA ARG A 186 10.50 -9.81 -13.40
C ARG A 186 9.68 -10.14 -14.64
N ARG A 187 8.52 -10.77 -14.47
CA ARG A 187 7.72 -11.25 -15.59
C ARG A 187 6.81 -10.17 -16.15
N TYR A 188 6.19 -9.37 -15.29
CA TYR A 188 5.09 -8.50 -15.70
C TYR A 188 5.46 -7.03 -15.68
N PHE A 189 6.51 -6.62 -14.97
CA PHE A 189 6.81 -5.21 -14.77
C PHE A 189 8.20 -4.82 -15.27
N LYS A 190 8.36 -3.52 -15.53
CA LYS A 190 9.64 -2.89 -15.86
C LYS A 190 9.99 -1.82 -14.82
N PHE A 191 9.95 -2.21 -13.56
CA PHE A 191 10.27 -1.31 -12.46
C PHE A 191 11.72 -0.84 -12.53
N GLY A 192 11.95 0.45 -12.30
CA GLY A 192 13.27 0.98 -11.99
C GLY A 192 13.66 0.67 -10.55
N THR A 193 12.69 0.73 -9.62
CA THR A 193 12.91 0.43 -8.19
C THR A 193 11.76 -0.39 -7.61
N VAL A 194 12.07 -1.35 -6.74
CA VAL A 194 11.07 -2.08 -5.93
C VAL A 194 11.44 -2.04 -4.46
N MET A 195 10.42 -1.92 -3.61
CA MET A 195 10.54 -1.99 -2.15
C MET A 195 9.68 -3.15 -1.63
N PRO A 196 10.28 -4.19 -1.03
CA PRO A 196 9.50 -5.25 -0.41
C PRO A 196 8.78 -4.75 0.85
N CYS A 197 7.58 -5.25 1.11
CA CYS A 197 6.76 -4.94 2.27
C CYS A 197 6.00 -6.18 2.78
N HIS A 198 5.14 -6.01 3.80
CA HIS A 198 4.33 -7.07 4.39
C HIS A 198 5.17 -8.28 4.87
N TYR A 199 6.33 -8.04 5.49
CA TYR A 199 7.18 -9.06 6.12
C TYR A 199 7.71 -8.58 7.47
N GLY A 200 8.16 -9.49 8.33
CA GLY A 200 8.80 -9.18 9.61
C GLY A 200 7.89 -8.63 10.71
N SER A 201 6.61 -8.37 10.41
CA SER A 201 5.65 -7.80 11.39
C SER A 201 5.09 -8.83 12.36
N PHE A 202 4.79 -10.04 11.88
CA PHE A 202 4.17 -11.10 12.67
C PHE A 202 4.94 -12.41 12.50
N GLY A 203 4.92 -13.29 13.51
CA GLY A 203 5.63 -14.56 13.45
C GLY A 203 5.08 -15.58 12.44
N ILE A 204 3.92 -15.30 11.84
CA ILE A 204 3.22 -16.21 10.90
C ILE A 204 3.45 -15.86 9.41
N ILE A 205 4.19 -14.79 9.14
CA ILE A 205 4.63 -14.37 7.80
C ILE A 205 6.15 -14.46 7.72
N ASP A 206 6.72 -14.36 6.52
CA ASP A 206 8.17 -14.34 6.33
C ASP A 206 8.82 -13.21 7.14
N GLN A 207 9.98 -13.49 7.72
CA GLN A 207 10.63 -12.57 8.66
C GLN A 207 11.56 -11.57 8.00
N THR A 208 12.03 -11.88 6.79
CA THR A 208 13.16 -11.19 6.18
C THR A 208 13.06 -11.19 4.64
N PRO A 209 13.68 -10.22 3.94
CA PRO A 209 13.46 -10.04 2.50
C PRO A 209 14.40 -10.83 1.58
N GLU A 210 15.26 -11.69 2.10
CA GLU A 210 16.38 -12.27 1.33
C GLU A 210 15.90 -13.17 0.20
N THR A 211 14.80 -13.90 0.38
CA THR A 211 14.23 -14.73 -0.70
C THR A 211 13.81 -13.87 -1.89
N PHE A 212 13.22 -12.70 -1.63
CA PHE A 212 12.86 -11.74 -2.68
C PHE A 212 14.10 -11.13 -3.33
N ILE A 213 15.06 -10.66 -2.52
CA ILE A 213 16.32 -10.07 -3.01
C ILE A 213 17.07 -11.07 -3.91
N ALA A 214 17.20 -12.32 -3.47
CA ALA A 214 17.83 -13.37 -4.26
C ALA A 214 17.05 -13.68 -5.55
N GLY A 215 15.71 -13.67 -5.51
CA GLY A 215 14.87 -13.87 -6.69
C GLY A 215 14.98 -12.75 -7.73
N MET A 216 15.31 -11.55 -7.29
CA MET A 216 15.55 -10.37 -8.13
C MET A 216 17.00 -10.27 -8.65
N ASP A 217 17.90 -11.17 -8.25
CA ASP A 217 19.28 -11.16 -8.73
C ASP A 217 19.34 -11.25 -10.27
N GLY A 218 20.18 -10.39 -10.85
CA GLY A 218 20.31 -10.22 -12.30
C GLY A 218 19.15 -9.50 -13.01
N ALA A 219 18.17 -8.95 -12.29
CA ALA A 219 17.17 -8.05 -12.88
C ALA A 219 17.72 -6.62 -13.05
N ASP A 220 17.25 -5.91 -14.07
CA ASP A 220 17.54 -4.48 -14.30
C ASP A 220 16.75 -3.54 -13.35
N THR A 221 16.31 -4.05 -12.20
CA THR A 221 15.48 -3.37 -11.21
C THR A 221 16.25 -3.23 -9.90
N LYS A 222 16.31 -2.01 -9.35
CA LYS A 222 16.91 -1.78 -8.04
C LYS A 222 16.00 -2.28 -6.92
N VAL A 223 16.50 -3.16 -6.07
CA VAL A 223 15.79 -3.58 -4.85
C VAL A 223 16.22 -2.70 -3.68
N GLU A 224 15.27 -1.99 -3.09
CA GLU A 224 15.46 -1.14 -1.91
C GLU A 224 14.72 -1.74 -0.72
N ALA A 225 15.44 -2.45 0.16
CA ALA A 225 14.90 -3.07 1.36
C ALA A 225 15.40 -2.34 2.63
N PRO A 226 14.92 -1.11 2.90
CA PRO A 226 15.34 -0.38 4.08
C PRO A 226 14.86 -1.08 5.36
N ALA A 227 15.53 -0.81 6.49
CA ALA A 227 14.92 -1.08 7.79
C ALA A 227 13.66 -0.23 7.97
N VAL A 228 12.78 -0.62 8.89
CA VAL A 228 11.60 0.18 9.22
C VAL A 228 12.01 1.60 9.63
N GLY A 229 11.28 2.60 9.13
CA GLY A 229 11.61 4.01 9.27
C GLY A 229 12.61 4.54 8.23
N GLY A 230 13.27 3.66 7.46
CA GLY A 230 14.19 4.05 6.42
C GLY A 230 13.50 4.75 5.25
N ILE A 231 14.23 5.67 4.60
CA ILE A 231 13.73 6.53 3.54
C ILE A 231 14.51 6.23 2.27
N VAL A 232 13.78 5.99 1.18
CA VAL A 232 14.31 5.89 -0.18
C VAL A 232 13.93 7.18 -0.92
N ALA A 233 14.93 7.82 -1.53
CA ALA A 233 14.72 8.96 -2.41
C ALA A 233 14.85 8.50 -3.85
N VAL A 234 13.86 8.84 -4.66
CA VAL A 234 13.75 8.52 -6.09
C VAL A 234 13.50 9.79 -6.89
#